data_AF-A0A953V6B3-F1
#
_entry.id   AF-A0A953V6B3-F1
#
_cell.length_a   1.000
_cell.length_b   1.000
_cell.length_c   1.000
_cell.angle_alpha   90.00
_cell.angle_beta   90.00
_cell.angle_gamma   90.00
#
_symmetry.space_group_name_H-M   'P 1'
#
loop_
_entity.id
_entity.type
_entity.pdbx_description
1 polymer ?
#
loop_
_entity_poly.entity_id
_entity_poly.type
_entity_poly.pdbx_seq_one_letter_code
_entity_poly.pdbx_strand_id
1 'polypeptide(L)'
;MLLLRGYAPAEFFSKLLAGVVGSAQLISGAVGGFEIFEWTAYGQEASVPIQSQSSSAGLGRRLVFDNTGGFATGVALSNPSTLTGNITVNIRDEGGNLLQTSTITLPANGHTSFMLPSTYAVTNGIRGSVEFVAQFFQPSVIGLRAGPAGTLTTIPAL
;
A
#
# COMPACT_ATOMS: atom_id res chain seq x y z
N MET A 1 -17.30 -12.53 -8.63
CA MET A 1 -15.98 -12.13 -9.13
C MET A 1 -16.06 -10.67 -9.54
N LEU A 2 -15.49 -9.77 -8.74
CA LEU A 2 -15.44 -8.34 -9.05
C LEU A 2 -14.02 -8.04 -9.55
N LEU A 3 -13.90 -7.50 -10.76
CA LEU A 3 -12.63 -7.03 -11.32
C LEU A 3 -12.61 -5.50 -11.21
N LEU A 4 -11.76 -4.97 -10.34
CA LEU A 4 -11.47 -3.54 -10.27
C LEU A 4 -10.14 -3.30 -10.99
N ARG A 5 -10.13 -2.43 -12.01
CA ARG A 5 -8.92 -1.98 -12.70
C ARG A 5 -8.47 -0.66 -12.07
N GLY A 6 -7.32 -0.68 -11.40
CA GLY A 6 -6.66 0.50 -10.87
C GLY A 6 -5.67 1.07 -11.88
N TYR A 7 -5.81 2.36 -12.23
CA TYR A 7 -4.98 3.04 -13.23
C TYR A 7 -3.80 3.75 -12.54
N ALA A 8 -2.56 3.40 -12.87
CA ALA A 8 -1.36 4.09 -12.36
C ALA A 8 -0.48 4.61 -13.52
N PRO A 9 -0.71 5.84 -14.01
CA PRO A 9 0.17 6.46 -15.01
C PRO A 9 1.37 7.17 -14.36
N ALA A 10 2.50 7.12 -15.06
CA ALA A 10 3.82 7.53 -14.56
C ALA A 10 4.06 9.05 -14.43
N GLU A 11 3.10 9.91 -14.80
CA GLU A 11 3.30 11.38 -14.89
C GLU A 11 2.15 12.22 -14.28
N PHE A 12 1.37 11.71 -13.31
CA PHE A 12 0.13 12.39 -12.86
C PHE A 12 0.16 13.12 -11.50
N PHE A 13 1.30 13.28 -10.82
CA PHE A 13 1.29 13.91 -9.47
C PHE A 13 1.49 15.43 -9.46
N SER A 14 0.98 16.13 -10.48
CA SER A 14 0.77 17.58 -10.46
C SER A 14 -0.23 17.98 -11.54
N LYS A 15 -1.35 18.57 -11.10
CA LYS A 15 -2.40 19.28 -11.85
C LYS A 15 -3.75 18.55 -12.02
N LEU A 16 -4.68 19.03 -11.19
CA LEU A 16 -6.07 18.68 -10.96
C LEU A 16 -6.93 18.51 -12.25
N LEU A 17 -7.31 17.28 -12.57
CA LEU A 17 -8.72 16.91 -12.54
C LEU A 17 -8.84 15.97 -11.34
N ALA A 18 -9.62 16.35 -10.32
CA ALA A 18 -9.76 15.56 -9.11
C ALA A 18 -10.30 14.18 -9.48
N GLY A 19 -9.43 13.16 -9.48
CA GLY A 19 -9.90 11.79 -9.44
C GLY A 19 -10.83 11.66 -8.24
N VAL A 20 -12.04 11.16 -8.45
CA VAL A 20 -12.97 10.94 -7.34
C VAL A 20 -12.37 9.84 -6.48
N VAL A 21 -11.87 10.22 -5.32
CA VAL A 21 -11.45 9.29 -4.27
C VAL A 21 -12.71 8.89 -3.51
N GLY A 22 -12.93 7.59 -3.36
CA GLY A 22 -14.11 7.07 -2.67
C GLY A 22 -13.86 5.70 -2.08
N SER A 23 -14.84 5.20 -1.35
CA SER A 23 -14.87 3.85 -0.81
C SER A 23 -16.25 3.26 -0.99
N ALA A 24 -16.30 1.94 -1.12
CA ALA A 24 -17.52 1.17 -1.15
C ALA A 24 -17.35 -0.01 -0.20
N GLN A 25 -18.36 -0.28 0.62
CA GLN A 25 -18.40 -1.44 1.49
C GLN A 25 -19.43 -2.43 0.96
N LEU A 26 -18.97 -3.66 0.68
CA LEU A 26 -19.84 -4.75 0.31
C LEU A 26 -20.14 -5.60 1.56
N ILE A 27 -21.40 -5.63 1.98
CA ILE A 27 -21.88 -6.54 3.03
C ILE A 27 -22.49 -7.75 2.33
N SER A 28 -21.77 -8.88 2.34
CA SER A 28 -22.18 -10.13 1.69
C SER A 28 -21.66 -11.34 2.47
N GLY A 29 -21.90 -12.55 1.98
CA GLY A 29 -21.27 -13.77 2.49
C GLY A 29 -19.78 -13.83 2.13
N ALA A 30 -19.23 -15.02 1.88
CA ALA A 30 -17.84 -15.14 1.45
C ALA A 30 -17.61 -14.45 0.10
N VAL A 31 -16.81 -13.38 0.09
CA VAL A 31 -16.39 -12.66 -1.12
C VAL A 31 -14.91 -12.91 -1.36
N GLY A 32 -14.59 -13.38 -2.56
CA GLY A 32 -13.23 -13.45 -3.09
C GLY A 32 -13.07 -12.57 -4.32
N GLY A 33 -11.85 -12.12 -4.57
CA GLY A 33 -11.53 -11.28 -5.73
C GLY A 33 -10.09 -10.81 -5.70
N PHE A 34 -9.72 -10.05 -6.72
CA PHE A 34 -8.44 -9.37 -6.82
C PHE A 34 -8.60 -8.08 -7.62
N GLU A 35 -7.73 -7.12 -7.34
CA GLU A 35 -7.55 -5.90 -8.12
C GLU A 35 -6.41 -6.12 -9.11
N ILE A 36 -6.49 -5.53 -10.30
CA ILE A 36 -5.36 -5.46 -11.25
C ILE A 36 -4.89 -4.01 -11.33
N PHE A 37 -3.61 -3.80 -11.07
CA PHE A 37 -2.92 -2.52 -11.25
C PHE A 37 -2.15 -2.54 -12.55
N GLU A 38 -2.36 -1.54 -13.39
CA GLU A 38 -1.63 -1.37 -14.64
C GLU A 38 -0.60 -0.24 -14.52
N TRP A 39 0.65 -0.54 -14.84
CA TRP A 39 1.69 0.45 -15.07
C TRP A 39 1.73 0.82 -16.55
N THR A 40 0.90 1.78 -16.92
CA THR A 40 0.64 2.18 -18.32
C THR A 40 1.88 2.57 -19.12
N ALA A 41 2.92 3.10 -18.47
CA ALA A 41 4.17 3.46 -19.14
C ALA A 41 4.90 2.25 -19.76
N TYR A 42 4.70 1.06 -19.19
CA TYR A 42 5.35 -0.18 -19.64
C TYR A 42 4.35 -1.30 -19.99
N GLY A 43 3.05 -1.06 -19.83
CA GLY A 43 1.99 -2.04 -20.10
C GLY A 43 2.04 -3.27 -19.18
N GLN A 44 2.72 -3.18 -18.03
CA GLN A 44 2.78 -4.28 -17.06
C GLN A 44 1.61 -4.22 -16.08
N GLU A 45 1.15 -5.40 -15.66
CA GLU A 45 0.06 -5.54 -14.71
C GLU A 45 0.50 -6.32 -13.47
N ALA A 46 -0.08 -5.99 -12.31
CA ALA A 46 0.08 -6.76 -11.08
C ALA A 46 -1.29 -7.01 -10.43
N SER A 47 -1.55 -8.25 -10.04
CA SER A 47 -2.79 -8.65 -9.38
C SER A 47 -2.62 -8.68 -7.85
N VAL A 48 -3.54 -8.07 -7.12
CA VAL A 48 -3.54 -8.06 -5.65
C VAL A 48 -4.84 -8.69 -5.16
N PRO A 49 -4.81 -9.79 -4.37
CA PRO A 49 -6.02 -10.38 -3.83
C PRO A 49 -6.71 -9.44 -2.85
N ILE A 50 -8.04 -9.50 -2.78
CA ILE A 50 -8.80 -8.78 -1.76
C ILE A 50 -8.37 -9.27 -0.37
N GLN A 51 -8.15 -8.33 0.53
CA GLN A 51 -7.83 -8.67 1.91
C GLN A 51 -9.12 -9.05 2.64
N SER A 52 -9.32 -10.35 2.86
CA SER A 52 -10.50 -10.90 3.56
C SER A 52 -10.27 -11.16 5.05
N GLN A 53 -9.03 -11.04 5.54
CA GLN A 53 -8.69 -11.35 6.92
C GLN A 53 -8.88 -10.11 7.79
N SER A 54 -9.97 -10.12 8.57
CA SER A 54 -10.15 -9.22 9.71
C SER A 54 -9.26 -9.73 10.85
N SER A 55 -7.99 -9.36 10.84
CA SER A 55 -7.16 -9.49 12.04
C SER A 55 -7.64 -8.51 13.12
N SER A 56 -7.46 -8.88 14.39
CA SER A 56 -7.82 -8.01 15.51
C SER A 56 -7.09 -6.68 15.42
N ALA A 57 -7.79 -5.57 15.74
CA ALA A 57 -7.17 -4.25 15.86
C ALA A 57 -5.91 -4.31 16.74
N GLY A 58 -4.90 -3.51 16.41
CA GLY A 58 -3.60 -3.52 17.11
C GLY A 58 -2.59 -4.53 16.56
N LEU A 59 -2.97 -5.46 15.68
CA LEU A 59 -2.01 -6.27 14.92
C LEU A 59 -1.45 -5.46 13.74
N GLY A 60 -0.12 -5.39 13.66
CA GLY A 60 0.57 -4.70 12.59
C GLY A 60 0.49 -5.45 11.26
N ARG A 61 0.45 -4.73 10.14
CA ARG A 61 0.61 -5.28 8.79
C ARG A 61 1.99 -4.97 8.28
N ARG A 62 2.72 -5.98 7.83
CA ARG A 62 4.11 -5.83 7.40
C ARG A 62 4.28 -6.06 5.91
N LEU A 63 5.01 -5.17 5.26
CA LEU A 63 5.55 -5.37 3.93
C LEU A 63 7.07 -5.50 4.02
N VAL A 64 7.62 -6.44 3.26
CA VAL A 64 9.05 -6.44 2.93
C VAL A 64 9.27 -5.56 1.69
N PHE A 65 10.39 -4.86 1.63
CA PHE A 65 10.71 -4.02 0.48
C PHE A 65 12.16 -4.21 0.02
N ASP A 66 12.38 -3.98 -1.26
CA ASP A 66 13.70 -3.86 -1.87
C ASP A 66 13.68 -2.63 -2.78
N ASN A 67 14.38 -1.58 -2.35
CA ASN A 67 14.54 -0.34 -3.11
C ASN A 67 15.98 -0.18 -3.63
N THR A 68 16.72 -1.28 -3.78
CA THR A 68 18.09 -1.29 -4.33
C THR A 68 18.06 -1.36 -5.86
N GLY A 69 19.17 -1.04 -6.53
CA GLY A 69 19.34 -1.33 -7.96
C GLY A 69 18.29 -0.69 -8.90
N GLY A 70 17.68 0.43 -8.51
CA GLY A 70 16.62 1.10 -9.28
C GLY A 70 15.23 0.50 -9.09
N PHE A 71 15.05 -0.50 -8.22
CA PHE A 71 13.74 -0.94 -7.79
C PHE A 71 13.13 0.08 -6.81
N ALA A 72 11.80 0.15 -6.79
CA ALA A 72 11.06 0.97 -5.85
C ALA A 72 9.76 0.29 -5.42
N THR A 73 9.44 0.41 -4.14
CA THR A 73 8.23 -0.14 -3.55
C THR A 73 7.15 0.95 -3.45
N GLY A 74 6.00 0.70 -4.07
CA GLY A 74 4.77 1.46 -3.87
C GLY A 74 3.92 0.82 -2.77
N VAL A 75 3.27 1.65 -1.96
CA VAL A 75 2.40 1.23 -0.87
C VAL A 75 1.06 1.94 -0.97
N ALA A 76 -0.03 1.20 -0.76
CA ALA A 76 -1.34 1.79 -0.51
C ALA A 76 -1.90 1.32 0.84
N LEU A 77 -2.54 2.24 1.55
CA LEU A 77 -3.13 2.03 2.87
C LEU A 77 -4.59 2.46 2.84
N SER A 78 -5.45 1.70 3.50
CA SER A 78 -6.84 2.12 3.76
C SER A 78 -7.23 1.98 5.22
N ASN A 79 -8.08 2.89 5.66
CA ASN A 79 -8.79 2.86 6.93
C ASN A 79 -10.23 2.41 6.66
N PRO A 80 -10.59 1.14 6.91
CA PRO A 80 -11.96 0.65 6.72
C PRO A 80 -12.92 1.06 7.86
N SER A 81 -12.46 1.80 8.87
CA SER A 81 -13.30 2.19 10.00
C SER A 81 -14.14 3.44 9.68
N THR A 82 -15.23 3.59 10.44
CA THR A 82 -16.14 4.75 10.37
C THR A 82 -15.59 5.99 11.09
N LEU A 83 -14.38 5.93 11.63
CA LEU A 83 -13.72 7.01 12.35
C LEU A 83 -12.38 7.36 11.70
N THR A 84 -11.93 8.60 11.88
CA THR A 84 -10.55 8.98 11.55
C THR A 84 -9.58 8.21 12.44
N GLY A 85 -8.47 7.75 11.87
CA GLY A 85 -7.53 6.88 12.55
C GLY A 85 -6.08 7.20 12.23
N ASN A 86 -5.21 6.99 13.23
CA ASN A 86 -3.76 7.12 13.08
C ASN A 86 -3.12 5.74 12.87
N ILE A 87 -2.26 5.65 11.86
CA ILE A 87 -1.47 4.48 11.52
C ILE A 87 -0.01 4.82 11.83
N THR A 88 0.57 4.15 12.81
CA THR A 88 2.00 4.18 13.09
C THR A 88 2.74 3.37 12.03
N VAL A 89 3.78 3.98 11.45
CA VAL A 89 4.66 3.37 10.44
C VAL A 89 6.01 3.11 11.08
N ASN A 90 6.40 1.83 11.22
CA ASN A 90 7.70 1.42 11.73
C ASN A 90 8.55 0.85 10.60
N ILE A 91 9.67 1.50 10.29
CA ILE A 91 10.57 1.13 9.21
C ILE A 91 11.82 0.48 9.80
N ARG A 92 12.17 -0.69 9.28
CA ARG A 92 13.34 -1.47 9.68
C ARG A 92 14.23 -1.80 8.50
N ASP A 93 15.53 -1.87 8.74
CA ASP A 93 16.48 -2.41 7.77
C ASP A 93 16.38 -3.95 7.64
N GLU A 94 17.19 -4.53 6.76
CA GLU A 94 17.27 -5.99 6.54
C GLU A 94 17.72 -6.77 7.79
N GLY A 95 18.47 -6.12 8.70
CA GLY A 95 18.86 -6.68 9.99
C GLY A 95 17.77 -6.59 11.07
N GLY A 96 16.65 -5.92 10.78
CA GLY A 96 15.55 -5.70 11.71
C GLY A 96 15.72 -4.49 12.64
N ASN A 97 16.76 -3.67 12.45
CA ASN A 97 16.96 -2.47 13.27
C ASN A 97 15.93 -1.41 12.91
N LEU A 98 15.33 -0.75 13.91
CA LEU A 98 14.43 0.38 13.68
C LEU A 98 15.21 1.55 13.08
N LEU A 99 14.86 1.96 11.87
CA LEU A 99 15.42 3.15 11.23
C LEU A 99 14.58 4.39 11.51
N GLN A 100 13.25 4.25 11.46
CA GLN A 100 12.34 5.38 11.61
C GLN A 100 10.96 4.94 12.08
N THR A 101 10.32 5.78 12.89
CA THR A 101 8.89 5.71 13.17
C THR A 101 8.21 6.99 12.67
N SER A 102 7.03 6.85 12.08
CA SER A 102 6.21 7.95 11.59
C SER A 102 4.72 7.67 11.83
N THR A 103 3.85 8.63 11.53
CA THR A 103 2.40 8.48 11.63
C THR A 103 1.74 8.98 10.37
N ILE A 104 0.76 8.21 9.86
CA ILE A 104 -0.16 8.61 8.81
C ILE A 104 -1.56 8.69 9.41
N THR A 105 -2.23 9.82 9.25
CA THR A 105 -3.64 9.97 9.63
C THR A 105 -4.52 9.77 8.40
N LEU A 106 -5.50 8.86 8.49
CA LEU A 106 -6.49 8.64 7.45
C LEU A 106 -7.90 8.96 7.97
N PRO A 107 -8.73 9.68 7.18
CA PRO A 107 -10.13 9.89 7.54
C PRO A 107 -10.91 8.58 7.58
N ALA A 108 -12.11 8.62 8.13
CA ALA A 108 -13.06 7.50 8.08
C ALA A 108 -13.26 7.02 6.62
N ASN A 109 -13.16 5.71 6.41
CA ASN A 109 -13.25 5.07 5.08
C ASN A 109 -12.27 5.64 4.04
N GLY A 110 -11.18 6.29 4.50
CA GLY A 110 -10.18 6.94 3.67
C GLY A 110 -9.05 6.00 3.25
N HIS A 111 -8.32 6.39 2.22
CA HIS A 111 -7.12 5.69 1.76
C HIS A 111 -6.06 6.66 1.25
N THR A 112 -4.82 6.19 1.16
CA THR A 112 -3.70 6.89 0.56
C THR A 112 -2.78 5.91 -0.16
N SER A 113 -1.98 6.40 -1.11
CA SER A 113 -0.93 5.63 -1.76
C SER A 113 0.29 6.49 -2.02
N PHE A 114 1.47 5.88 -1.99
CA PHE A 114 2.73 6.58 -2.13
C PHE A 114 3.89 5.63 -2.48
N MET A 115 4.98 6.18 -3.02
CA MET A 115 6.24 5.46 -3.20
C MET A 115 7.05 5.52 -1.89
N LEU A 116 7.38 4.36 -1.33
CA LEU A 116 8.10 4.24 -0.06
C LEU A 116 9.43 5.04 -0.04
N PRO A 117 10.32 4.96 -1.04
CA PRO A 117 11.57 5.73 -1.02
C PRO A 117 11.37 7.24 -1.23
N SER A 118 10.26 7.67 -1.84
CA SER A 118 9.94 9.10 -2.01
C SER A 118 9.38 9.70 -0.72
N THR A 119 8.56 8.95 0.02
CA THR A 119 7.96 9.40 1.28
C THR A 119 8.90 9.24 2.47
N TYR A 120 9.69 8.16 2.48
CA TYR A 120 10.63 7.83 3.55
C TYR A 120 12.02 7.61 2.98
N ALA A 121 12.80 8.69 2.93
CA ALA A 121 14.15 8.69 2.37
C ALA A 121 15.09 7.65 3.03
N VAL A 122 14.84 7.26 4.29
CA VAL A 122 15.56 6.20 5.00
C VAL A 122 15.45 4.83 4.33
N THR A 123 14.50 4.63 3.40
CA THR A 123 14.32 3.39 2.64
C THR A 123 14.99 3.39 1.28
N ASN A 124 15.66 4.49 0.89
CA ASN A 124 16.29 4.62 -0.41
C ASN A 124 17.55 3.75 -0.50
N GLY A 125 17.65 2.94 -1.56
CA GLY A 125 18.84 2.13 -1.82
C GLY A 125 19.06 0.99 -0.82
N ILE A 126 18.06 0.61 -0.03
CA ILE A 126 18.16 -0.48 0.96
C ILE A 126 17.01 -1.48 0.84
N ARG A 127 17.19 -2.62 1.51
CA ARG A 127 16.16 -3.63 1.78
C ARG A 127 15.71 -3.55 3.23
N GLY A 128 14.51 -4.02 3.50
CA GLY A 128 14.01 -4.07 4.87
C GLY A 128 12.54 -4.39 4.96
N SER A 129 11.92 -3.92 6.03
CA SER A 129 10.49 -4.06 6.24
C SER A 129 9.85 -2.78 6.77
N VAL A 130 8.57 -2.60 6.43
CA VAL A 130 7.73 -1.54 6.99
C VAL A 130 6.49 -2.17 7.61
N GLU A 131 6.18 -1.79 8.84
CA GLU A 131 5.01 -2.25 9.58
C GLU A 131 4.06 -1.09 9.82
N PHE A 132 2.78 -1.34 9.56
CA PHE A 132 1.67 -0.41 9.73
C PHE A 132 0.78 -0.88 10.86
N VAL A 133 0.69 -0.10 11.94
CA VAL A 133 -0.08 -0.45 13.14
C VAL A 133 -1.09 0.64 13.43
N ALA A 134 -2.35 0.27 13.62
CA ALA A 134 -3.35 1.16 14.18
C ALA A 134 -4.00 0.53 15.41
N GLN A 135 -4.27 1.34 16.43
CA GLN A 135 -4.75 0.85 17.72
C GLN A 135 -6.20 0.39 17.68
N PHE A 136 -7.06 1.09 16.92
CA PHE A 136 -8.51 0.92 16.98
C PHE A 136 -9.12 0.29 15.72
N PHE A 137 -8.31 0.01 14.71
CA PHE A 137 -8.74 -0.65 13.49
C PHE A 137 -7.57 -1.42 12.87
N GLN A 138 -7.89 -2.31 11.93
CA GLN A 138 -6.89 -2.98 11.11
C GLN A 138 -6.75 -2.22 9.78
N PRO A 139 -5.59 -1.59 9.47
CA PRO A 139 -5.39 -1.04 8.14
C PRO A 139 -5.30 -2.15 7.09
N SER A 140 -5.85 -1.91 5.91
CA SER A 140 -5.52 -2.73 4.73
C SER A 140 -4.28 -2.19 4.06
N VAL A 141 -3.43 -3.08 3.56
CA VAL A 141 -2.11 -2.73 3.01
C VAL A 141 -1.91 -3.47 1.70
N ILE A 142 -1.56 -2.70 0.66
CA ILE A 142 -1.12 -3.21 -0.64
C ILE A 142 0.34 -2.78 -0.83
N GLY A 143 1.18 -3.71 -1.28
CA GLY A 143 2.55 -3.42 -1.72
C GLY A 143 2.72 -3.82 -3.18
N LEU A 144 3.37 -2.96 -3.97
CA LEU A 144 3.79 -3.26 -5.33
C LEU A 144 5.28 -2.94 -5.47
N ARG A 145 6.03 -3.77 -6.20
CA ARG A 145 7.43 -3.50 -6.56
C ARG A 145 7.52 -3.15 -8.03
N ALA A 146 7.99 -1.94 -8.30
CA ALA A 146 8.38 -1.45 -9.62
C ALA A 146 9.88 -1.71 -9.84
N GLY A 147 10.25 -2.19 -11.03
CA GLY A 147 11.64 -2.39 -11.44
C GLY A 147 12.08 -1.42 -12.54
N PRO A 148 13.40 -1.17 -12.68
CA PRO A 148 13.94 -0.18 -13.60
C PRO A 148 13.75 -0.55 -15.08
N ALA A 149 13.53 -1.83 -15.39
CA ALA A 149 13.20 -2.32 -16.72
C ALA A 149 11.68 -2.31 -17.01
N GLY A 150 10.90 -1.59 -16.19
CA GLY A 150 9.46 -1.48 -16.36
C GLY A 150 8.64 -2.64 -15.82
N THR A 151 9.20 -3.50 -14.96
CA THR A 151 8.48 -4.64 -14.36
C THR A 151 7.61 -4.20 -13.19
N LEU A 152 6.42 -4.79 -13.03
CA LEU A 152 5.54 -4.59 -11.88
C LEU A 152 5.20 -5.93 -11.23
N THR A 153 5.23 -6.02 -9.90
CA THR A 153 4.79 -7.23 -9.19
C THR A 153 4.18 -6.91 -7.83
N THR A 154 3.31 -7.78 -7.35
CA THR A 154 2.68 -7.68 -6.03
C THR A 154 3.62 -8.14 -4.93
N ILE A 155 3.65 -7.37 -3.83
CA ILE A 155 4.28 -7.77 -2.57
C ILE A 155 3.15 -8.16 -1.60
N PRO A 156 3.12 -9.40 -1.10
CA PRO A 156 2.12 -9.80 -0.12
C PRO A 156 2.38 -9.09 1.21
N ALA A 157 1.32 -8.49 1.78
CA ALA A 157 1.35 -7.94 3.12
C ALA A 157 1.03 -9.04 4.14
N LEU A 158 1.91 -9.20 5.12
CA LEU A 158 1.84 -10.17 6.22
C LEU A 158 1.13 -9.58 7.44
#